data_AF-I4BTY5-F1
#
_entry.id   AF-I4BTY5-F1
#
_cell.length_a   1.000
_cell.length_b   1.000
_cell.length_c   1.000
_cell.angle_alpha   90.00
_cell.angle_beta   90.00
_cell.angle_gamma   90.00
#
_symmetry.space_group_name_H-M   'P 1'
#
loop_
_entity.id
_entity.type
_entity.pdbx_description
1 polymer ?
#
loop_
_entity_poly.entity_id
_entity_poly.type
_entity_poly.pdbx_seq_one_letter_code
_entity_poly.pdbx_strand_id
1 'polypeptide(L)' 'MAYHGPSGLIGRPARGEEKDFVPYEVEGVGDITCWIHKDALEHLKNVSPTREGDYLLACEEAGRIRFKLL' A
#
# COMPACT_ATOMS: atom_id res chain seq x y z
N MET A 1 -12.56 1.12 14.06
CA MET A 1 -13.00 0.15 13.04
C MET A 1 -11.74 -0.40 12.39
N ALA A 2 -11.40 -1.68 12.62
CA ALA A 2 -10.27 -2.30 11.95
C ALA A 2 -10.71 -2.64 10.52
N TYR A 3 -10.14 -1.97 9.53
CA TYR A 3 -10.41 -2.24 8.12
C TYR A 3 -9.89 -3.65 7.77
N HIS A 4 -10.78 -4.51 7.28
CA HIS A 4 -10.52 -5.90 6.90
C HIS A 4 -10.58 -6.09 5.36
N GLY A 5 -10.12 -5.10 4.60
CA GLY A 5 -10.01 -5.12 3.13
C GLY A 5 -8.58 -4.97 2.63
N PRO A 6 -8.29 -5.20 1.34
CA PRO A 6 -6.94 -5.26 0.82
C PRO A 6 -6.28 -3.90 0.97
N SER A 7 -5.13 -3.88 1.63
CA SER A 7 -4.49 -2.64 2.02
C SER A 7 -3.71 -1.98 0.87
N GLY A 8 -3.67 -2.63 -0.30
CA GLY A 8 -3.09 -2.11 -1.53
C GLY A 8 -3.64 -2.85 -2.73
N LEU A 9 -3.56 -2.19 -3.89
CA LEU A 9 -3.95 -2.71 -5.19
C LEU A 9 -2.76 -2.64 -6.15
N ILE A 10 -2.51 -3.71 -6.90
CA ILE A 10 -1.61 -3.68 -8.05
C ILE A 10 -2.40 -3.22 -9.27
N GLY A 11 -2.10 -2.02 -9.75
CA GLY A 11 -2.86 -1.39 -10.83
C GLY A 11 -3.92 -0.40 -10.34
N ARG A 12 -4.48 0.34 -11.29
CA ARG A 12 -5.33 1.52 -11.01
C ARG A 12 -6.65 1.09 -10.33
N PRO A 13 -7.05 1.75 -9.22
CA PRO A 13 -8.33 1.47 -8.57
C PRO A 13 -9.50 1.82 -9.49
N ALA A 14 -10.69 1.33 -9.14
CA ALA A 14 -11.90 1.55 -9.93
C ALA A 14 -12.23 3.05 -10.04
N ARG A 15 -12.91 3.40 -11.13
CA ARG A 15 -13.23 4.79 -11.48
C ARG A 15 -14.11 5.42 -10.38
N GLY A 16 -13.57 6.39 -9.65
CA GLY A 16 -14.23 7.07 -8.53
C GLY A 16 -13.59 6.81 -7.16
N GLU A 17 -12.78 5.76 -7.03
CA GLU A 17 -12.04 5.42 -5.80
C GLU A 17 -10.62 5.97 -5.80
N GLU A 18 -10.08 6.40 -6.95
CA GLU A 18 -8.72 6.94 -7.12
C GLU A 18 -8.33 8.03 -6.11
N LYS A 19 -9.30 8.82 -5.64
CA LYS A 19 -9.09 9.88 -4.65
C LYS A 19 -8.71 9.35 -3.27
N ASP A 20 -9.07 8.11 -2.96
CA ASP A 20 -8.87 7.47 -1.66
C ASP A 20 -7.59 6.62 -1.63
N PHE A 21 -6.94 6.47 -2.78
CA PHE A 21 -5.67 5.76 -2.93
C PHE A 21 -4.52 6.72 -3.29
N VAL A 22 -3.31 6.32 -2.94
CA VAL A 22 -2.07 7.03 -3.30
C VAL A 22 -1.20 6.09 -4.13
N PRO A 23 -0.75 6.50 -5.32
CA PRO A 23 0.16 5.70 -6.12
C PRO A 23 1.58 5.73 -5.55
N TYR A 24 2.20 4.56 -5.44
CA TYR A 24 3.60 4.36 -5.07
C TYR A 24 4.27 3.46 -6.11
N GLU A 25 5.49 3.82 -6.50
CA GLU A 25 6.32 2.99 -7.37
C GLU A 25 6.94 1.84 -6.57
N VAL A 26 6.95 0.64 -7.16
CA VAL A 26 7.56 -0.54 -6.53
C VAL A 26 9.04 -0.61 -6.90
N GLU A 27 9.92 -0.47 -5.90
CA GLU A 27 11.36 -0.65 -6.11
C GLU A 27 11.68 -2.06 -6.60
N GLY A 28 12.52 -2.17 -7.64
CA GLY A 28 12.93 -3.45 -8.23
C GLY A 28 12.02 -3.97 -9.34
N VAL A 29 10.85 -3.34 -9.58
CA VAL A 29 9.99 -3.65 -10.72
C VAL A 29 9.52 -2.36 -11.38
N GLY A 30 10.27 -1.91 -12.40
CA GLY A 30 10.14 -0.57 -13.00
C GLY A 30 8.82 -0.23 -13.70
N ASP A 31 7.88 -1.16 -13.78
CA ASP A 31 6.60 -0.99 -14.50
C ASP A 31 5.37 -1.21 -13.59
N ILE A 32 5.56 -1.39 -12.28
CA ILE A 32 4.45 -1.64 -11.36
C ILE A 32 4.21 -0.43 -10.46
N THR A 33 3.00 0.13 -10.58
CA THR A 33 2.45 1.11 -9.64
C THR A 33 1.50 0.42 -8.67
N CYS A 34 1.81 0.50 -7.38
CA CYS A 34 0.93 0.05 -6.32
C CYS A 34 0.08 1.22 -5.83
N TRP A 35 -1.21 1.02 -5.67
CA TRP A 35 -2.13 2.01 -5.15
C TRP A 35 -2.48 1.63 -3.71
N ILE A 36 -2.08 2.47 -2.75
CA ILE A 36 -2.26 2.20 -1.32
C ILE A 36 -3.39 3.10 -0.80
N HIS A 37 -4.36 2.52 -0.09
CA HIS A 37 -5.46 3.28 0.49
C HIS A 37 -4.94 4.26 1.56
N LYS A 38 -5.50 5.47 1.62
CA LYS A 38 -5.09 6.50 2.58
C LYS A 38 -5.23 6.05 4.02
N ASP A 39 -6.34 5.41 4.39
CA ASP A 39 -6.51 4.83 5.73
C ASP A 39 -5.43 3.80 6.08
N ALA A 40 -4.97 3.02 5.10
CA ALA A 40 -3.87 2.08 5.32
C ALA A 40 -2.57 2.85 5.60
N LEU A 41 -2.28 3.91 4.84
CA LEU A 41 -1.12 4.79 5.09
C LEU A 41 -1.20 5.48 6.46
N GLU A 42 -2.38 5.97 6.85
CA GLU A 42 -2.57 6.57 8.17
C GLU A 42 -2.39 5.54 9.28
N HIS A 43 -2.88 4.31 9.08
CA HIS A 43 -2.60 3.22 10.01
C HIS A 43 -1.10 2.97 10.11
N LEU A 44 -0.39 2.86 8.99
CA LEU A 44 1.05 2.62 8.93
C LEU A 44 1.87 3.72 9.61
N LYS A 45 1.44 4.98 9.55
CA LYS A 45 2.08 6.07 10.31
C LYS A 45 1.96 5.89 11.82
N ASN A 46 0.90 5.22 12.27
CA ASN A 46 0.65 4.93 13.69
C ASN A 46 1.28 3.60 14.14
N VAL A 47 1.73 2.74 13.22
CA VAL A 47 2.44 1.50 13.54
C VAL A 47 3.94 1.72 13.37
N SER A 48 4.74 1.17 14.29
CA SER A 48 6.19 1.19 14.11
C SER A 48 6.59 0.37 12.88
N PRO A 49 7.53 0.86 12.06
CA PRO A 49 8.10 0.06 10.97
C PRO A 49 8.77 -1.20 11.55
N THR A 50 9.06 -2.16 10.67
CA THR A 50 9.88 -3.32 11.04
C THR A 50 11.28 -2.86 11.47
N ARG A 51 12.06 -3.77 12.07
CA ARG A 51 13.45 -3.49 12.49
C ARG A 51 14.35 -2.97 11.37
N GLU A 52 14.00 -3.26 10.12
CA GLU A 52 14.73 -2.85 8.91
C GLU A 52 14.24 -1.49 8.35
N GLY A 53 13.21 -0.88 8.97
CA GLY A 53 12.60 0.36 8.53
C GLY A 53 11.57 0.20 7.39
N ASP A 54 11.18 -1.03 7.06
CA ASP A 54 10.15 -1.32 6.07
C ASP A 54 8.78 -1.55 6.71
N TYR A 55 7.75 -1.48 5.86
CA TYR A 55 6.38 -1.77 6.20
C TYR A 55 5.89 -2.94 5.34
N LEU A 56 5.09 -3.80 5.96
CA LEU A 56 4.45 -4.94 5.31
C LEU A 56 2.97 -4.62 5.08
N LEU A 57 2.52 -4.80 3.85
CA LEU A 57 1.14 -4.52 3.47
C LEU A 57 0.58 -5.63 2.60
N ALA A 58 -0.67 -6.01 2.88
CA ALA A 58 -1.38 -7.01 2.10
C ALA A 58 -2.00 -6.35 0.86
N CYS A 59 -1.57 -6.80 -0.32
CA CYS A 59 -2.02 -6.33 -1.62
C CYS A 59 -2.92 -7.40 -2.25
N GLU A 60 -4.09 -7.00 -2.73
CA GLU A 60 -4.93 -7.93 -3.51
C GLU A 60 -4.17 -8.37 -4.77
N GLU A 61 -4.31 -9.64 -5.14
CA GLU A 61 -3.64 -10.28 -6.29
C GLU A 61 -2.11 -10.47 -6.20
N ALA A 62 -1.38 -9.66 -5.43
CA ALA A 62 0.09 -9.77 -5.28
C ALA A 62 0.57 -10.33 -3.93
N GLY A 63 -0.33 -10.54 -2.96
CA GLY A 63 0.02 -11.12 -1.67
C GLY A 63 0.55 -10.10 -0.68
N ARG A 64 1.79 -10.24 -0.19
CA ARG A 64 2.37 -9.30 0.79
C ARG A 64 3.51 -8.53 0.15
N ILE A 65 3.39 -7.21 0.14
CA ILE A 65 4.41 -6.30 -0.36
C ILE A 65 5.18 -5.66 0.79
N ARG A 66 6.49 -5.52 0.61
CA ARG A 66 7.36 -4.70 1.45
C ARG A 66 7.55 -3.35 0.77
N PHE A 67 7.41 -2.27 1.52
CA PHE A 67 7.70 -0.91 1.03
C PHE A 67 8.32 -0.07 2.14
N LYS A 68 9.04 0.98 1.75
CA LYS A 68 9.61 1.97 2.66
C LYS A 68 8.93 3.31 2.43
N LEU A 69 8.53 3.96 3.51
CA LEU A 69 8.11 5.36 3.47
C LEU A 69 9.40 6.20 3.51
N LEU A 70 9.71 6.87 2.40
CA LEU A 70 10.79 7.86 2.30
C LEU A 70 10.37 9.21 2.91
#